data_AF-A0A074YB65-F1
#
_entry.id   AF-A0A074YB65-F1
#
_cell.length_a   1.000
_cell.length_b   1.000
_cell.length_c   1.000
_cell.angle_alpha   90.00
_cell.angle_beta   90.00
_cell.angle_gamma   90.00
#
_symmetry.space_group_name_H-M   'P 1'
#
loop_
_entity.id
_entity.type
_entity.pdbx_description
1 polymer ?
#
loop_
_entity_poly.entity_id
_entity_poly.type
_entity_poly.pdbx_seq_one_letter_code
_entity_poly.pdbx_strand_id
1 'polypeptide(L)'
;MLPARVARNCLRGLPTRAFSTSPLVRRADNPIPANDPKNRDTPSPVSSTNATPLSSEGNMDKPLQESVQEGEERRAMQAPNRQGVWSRSQQPREKAMVGPRFEQMIMYDQPRPLAAIELIHKQPVNWVKERTVKCDGGGGPLGHPRIFINVDKPQICACTYCGLPYAKESNRKILEALPNPSYPLEPTGHEAEVPRGYQSNTGKPLEQR
;
A
#
# COMPACT_ATOMS: atom_id res chain seq x y z
N MET A 1 4.37 25.97 -95.77
CA MET A 1 4.71 25.01 -94.70
C MET A 1 3.91 25.40 -93.46
N LEU A 2 2.93 24.58 -93.06
CA LEU A 2 2.10 24.79 -91.86
C LEU A 2 2.77 24.12 -90.65
N PRO A 3 2.89 24.75 -89.48
CA PRO A 3 3.24 24.04 -88.26
C PRO A 3 1.99 23.51 -87.55
N ALA A 4 2.07 22.23 -87.17
CA ALA A 4 1.04 21.43 -86.54
C ALA A 4 0.62 21.96 -85.16
N ARG A 5 -0.69 21.90 -84.87
CA ARG A 5 -1.24 22.12 -83.53
C ARG A 5 -0.97 20.88 -82.66
N VAL A 6 -0.14 21.05 -81.63
CA VAL A 6 0.06 20.04 -80.57
C VAL A 6 -1.12 20.14 -79.59
N ALA A 7 -1.94 19.09 -79.50
CA ALA A 7 -2.96 18.94 -78.48
C ALA A 7 -2.28 18.68 -77.12
N ARG A 8 -2.45 19.60 -76.16
CA ARG A 8 -2.02 19.37 -74.76
C ARG A 8 -3.08 18.49 -74.08
N ASN A 9 -2.75 17.22 -73.87
CA ASN A 9 -3.54 16.36 -73.01
C ASN A 9 -3.46 16.85 -71.55
N CYS A 10 -4.60 17.28 -71.01
CA CYS A 10 -4.75 17.59 -69.59
C CYS A 10 -4.83 16.29 -68.78
N LEU A 11 -3.73 15.87 -68.15
CA LEU A 11 -3.79 14.93 -67.04
C LEU A 11 -3.99 15.73 -65.74
N ARG A 12 -5.25 15.85 -65.31
CA ARG A 12 -5.56 16.29 -63.93
C ARG A 12 -5.15 15.16 -62.98
N GLY A 13 -3.93 15.24 -62.45
CA GLY A 13 -3.54 14.42 -61.30
C GLY A 13 -4.35 14.83 -60.09
N LEU A 14 -5.23 13.96 -59.61
CA LEU A 14 -5.85 14.10 -58.29
C LEU A 14 -4.74 13.94 -57.24
N PRO A 15 -4.56 14.87 -56.28
CA PRO A 15 -3.65 14.64 -55.18
C PRO A 15 -4.31 13.64 -54.23
N THR A 16 -3.99 12.35 -54.37
CA THR A 16 -4.23 11.37 -53.31
C THR A 16 -3.29 11.70 -52.15
N ARG A 17 -3.73 12.53 -51.21
CA ARG A 17 -3.08 12.62 -49.89
C ARG A 17 -3.20 11.24 -49.25
N ALA A 18 -2.09 10.50 -49.20
CA ALA A 18 -1.99 9.33 -48.35
C ALA A 18 -2.08 9.83 -46.90
N PHE A 19 -3.24 9.65 -46.27
CA PHE A 19 -3.37 9.82 -44.84
C PHE A 19 -2.57 8.69 -44.19
N SER A 20 -1.34 8.98 -43.76
CA SER A 20 -0.64 8.12 -42.82
C SER A 20 -1.40 8.17 -41.51
N THR A 21 -2.29 7.20 -41.27
CA THR A 21 -2.81 6.92 -39.94
C THR A 21 -1.70 6.21 -39.18
N SER A 22 -0.64 6.92 -38.80
CA SER A 22 0.16 6.46 -37.66
C SER A 22 -0.82 6.39 -36.50
N PRO A 23 -1.08 5.20 -35.91
CA PRO A 23 -1.93 5.15 -34.73
C PRO A 23 -1.23 6.04 -33.70
N LEU A 24 -1.89 7.13 -33.30
CA LEU A 24 -1.51 7.87 -32.11
C LEU A 24 -1.70 6.89 -30.96
N VAL A 25 -0.65 6.12 -30.66
CA VAL A 25 -0.59 5.30 -29.45
C VAL A 25 -0.59 6.32 -28.33
N ARG A 26 -1.78 6.58 -27.77
CA ARG A 26 -1.92 7.32 -26.52
C ARG A 26 -1.19 6.49 -25.47
N ARG A 27 0.06 6.88 -25.19
CA ARG A 27 0.83 6.34 -24.07
C ARG A 27 0.17 6.87 -22.81
N ALA A 28 -0.71 6.08 -22.23
CA ALA A 28 -1.23 6.33 -20.90
C ALA A 28 -0.30 5.67 -19.88
N ASP A 29 -0.13 6.29 -18.72
CA ASP A 29 0.77 5.79 -17.66
C ASP A 29 0.25 4.50 -17.00
N ASN A 30 -1.02 4.14 -17.23
CA ASN A 30 -1.62 2.88 -16.81
C ASN A 30 -2.60 2.39 -17.88
N PRO A 31 -2.09 1.84 -18.99
CA PRO A 31 -2.95 1.35 -20.05
C PRO A 31 -3.68 0.10 -19.55
N ILE A 32 -4.96 -0.03 -19.89
CA ILE A 32 -5.63 -1.34 -19.79
C ILE A 32 -4.79 -2.30 -20.63
N PRO A 33 -4.22 -3.37 -20.06
CA PRO A 33 -3.29 -4.21 -20.79
C PRO A 33 -4.02 -4.84 -21.98
N ALA A 34 -3.61 -4.46 -23.19
CA ALA A 34 -3.94 -5.23 -24.37
C ALA A 34 -3.22 -6.58 -24.28
N ASN A 35 -3.78 -7.64 -24.88
CA ASN A 35 -3.08 -8.93 -25.06
C ASN A 35 -1.96 -8.77 -26.11
N ASP A 36 -1.01 -7.89 -25.85
CA ASP A 36 0.20 -7.68 -26.63
C ASP A 36 1.34 -8.40 -25.89
N PRO A 37 2.05 -9.34 -26.54
CA PRO A 37 3.19 -10.03 -25.93
C PRO A 37 4.35 -9.09 -25.57
N LYS A 38 4.35 -7.85 -26.09
CA LYS A 38 5.36 -6.85 -25.77
C LYS A 38 4.87 -5.96 -24.64
N ASN A 39 5.37 -6.21 -23.42
CA ASN A 39 5.15 -5.28 -22.31
C ASN A 39 5.82 -3.93 -22.64
N ARG A 40 5.02 -2.85 -22.62
CA ARG A 40 5.45 -1.47 -22.83
C ARG A 40 5.11 -0.63 -21.62
N ASP A 41 5.65 -0.99 -20.46
CA ASP A 41 5.53 -0.17 -19.26
C ASP A 41 6.24 1.17 -19.50
N THR A 42 5.49 2.27 -19.35
CA THR A 42 6.03 3.63 -19.41
C THR A 42 6.09 4.17 -17.97
N PRO A 43 7.24 4.69 -17.51
CA PRO A 43 7.33 5.25 -16.17
C PRO A 43 6.43 6.49 -16.06
N SER A 44 5.72 6.61 -14.93
CA SER A 44 4.80 7.73 -14.71
C SER A 44 5.56 9.06 -14.49
N PRO A 45 5.15 10.18 -15.10
CA PRO A 45 5.79 11.49 -14.91
C PRO A 45 5.47 12.15 -13.56
N VAL A 46 4.65 11.51 -12.73
CA VAL A 46 4.09 12.08 -11.49
C VAL A 46 5.16 12.64 -10.53
N SER A 47 6.34 12.03 -10.43
CA SER A 47 7.42 12.53 -9.56
C SER A 47 8.21 13.67 -10.17
N SER A 48 8.30 13.75 -11.50
CA SER A 48 9.13 14.75 -12.17
C SER A 48 8.46 16.12 -12.24
N THR A 49 7.12 16.18 -12.13
CA THR A 49 6.36 17.43 -12.21
C THR A 49 6.63 18.39 -11.05
N ASN A 50 7.05 17.90 -9.88
CA ASN A 50 7.25 18.70 -8.67
C ASN A 50 8.73 18.99 -8.35
N ALA A 51 9.64 18.67 -9.28
CA ALA A 51 11.08 18.83 -9.07
C ALA A 51 11.52 20.30 -8.96
N THR A 52 10.77 21.23 -9.56
CA THR A 52 11.04 22.67 -9.51
C THR A 52 10.13 23.36 -8.50
N PRO A 53 10.66 24.32 -7.72
CA PRO A 53 9.86 25.02 -6.72
C PRO A 53 8.77 25.86 -7.38
N LEU A 54 7.56 25.78 -6.84
CA LEU A 54 6.44 26.65 -7.22
C LEU A 54 6.48 27.95 -6.42
N SER A 55 5.86 29.00 -6.97
CA SER A 55 5.72 30.31 -6.31
C SER A 55 4.74 30.30 -5.13
N SER A 56 3.92 29.26 -5.00
CA SER A 56 3.03 29.07 -3.86
C SER A 56 3.81 28.46 -2.70
N GLU A 57 3.70 29.08 -1.53
CA GLU A 57 4.24 28.55 -0.28
C GLU A 57 3.23 27.60 0.38
N GLY A 58 3.75 26.49 0.93
CA GLY A 58 2.94 25.54 1.69
C GLY A 58 2.80 25.91 3.17
N ASN A 59 2.33 24.97 3.98
CA ASN A 59 2.11 25.11 5.43
C ASN A 59 3.38 25.45 6.27
N MET A 60 4.56 25.52 5.64
CA MET A 60 5.85 25.71 6.31
C MET A 60 6.62 26.93 5.78
N ASP A 61 5.93 27.88 5.13
CA ASP A 61 6.52 29.07 4.47
C ASP A 61 7.67 28.72 3.50
N LYS A 62 7.60 27.53 2.91
CA LYS A 62 8.55 26.99 1.94
C LYS A 62 7.86 26.78 0.61
N PRO A 63 8.57 26.99 -0.52
CA PRO A 63 8.02 26.68 -1.82
C PRO A 63 7.69 25.19 -1.91
N LEU A 64 6.53 24.90 -2.50
CA LEU A 64 6.07 23.54 -2.74
C LEU A 64 7.01 22.84 -3.74
N GLN A 65 7.87 21.96 -3.22
CA GLN A 65 8.87 21.20 -3.98
C GLN A 65 9.10 19.84 -3.32
N GLU A 66 9.25 18.79 -4.13
CA GLU A 66 9.71 17.48 -3.67
C GLU A 66 10.82 16.93 -4.58
N SER A 67 11.75 16.16 -4.01
CA SER A 67 12.74 15.46 -4.82
C SER A 67 12.08 14.32 -5.58
N VAL A 68 12.50 14.10 -6.83
CA VAL A 68 11.95 13.05 -7.71
C VAL A 68 12.06 11.68 -7.03
N GLN A 69 13.21 11.39 -6.43
CA GLN A 69 13.52 10.14 -5.75
C GLN A 69 12.57 9.89 -4.57
N GLU A 70 12.45 10.85 -3.64
CA GLU A 70 11.56 10.68 -2.48
C GLU A 70 10.08 10.58 -2.90
N GLY A 71 9.68 11.34 -3.92
CA GLY A 71 8.34 11.24 -4.50
C GLY A 71 8.06 9.85 -5.09
N GLU A 72 9.06 9.25 -5.76
CA GLU A 72 8.95 7.91 -6.34
C GLU A 72 8.88 6.84 -5.25
N GLU A 73 9.73 6.93 -4.23
CA GLU A 73 9.73 6.03 -3.08
C GLU A 73 8.37 6.06 -2.35
N ARG A 74 7.83 7.26 -2.08
CA ARG A 74 6.51 7.41 -1.42
C ARG A 74 5.36 6.94 -2.30
N ARG A 75 5.47 7.04 -3.63
CA ARG A 75 4.47 6.51 -4.57
C ARG A 75 4.53 4.98 -4.64
N ALA A 76 5.74 4.42 -4.65
CA ALA A 76 5.95 2.99 -4.80
C ALA A 76 5.60 2.20 -3.53
N MET A 77 5.97 2.70 -2.36
CA MET A 77 5.69 2.02 -1.09
C MET A 77 4.20 2.08 -0.73
N GLN A 78 3.57 0.92 -0.53
CA GLN A 78 2.15 0.84 -0.16
C GLN A 78 1.83 1.59 1.14
N ALA A 79 2.72 1.51 2.14
CA ALA A 79 2.68 2.23 3.41
C ALA A 79 4.11 2.58 3.86
N PRO A 80 4.31 3.51 4.82
CA PRO A 80 5.65 3.92 5.25
C PRO A 80 6.49 2.77 5.82
N ASN A 81 5.83 1.77 6.40
CA ASN A 81 6.43 0.59 7.02
C ASN A 81 6.31 -0.68 6.15
N ARG A 82 5.70 -0.61 4.96
CA ARG A 82 5.48 -1.79 4.11
C ARG A 82 5.46 -1.44 2.62
N GLN A 83 6.31 -2.10 1.85
CA GLN A 83 6.39 -1.87 0.39
C GLN A 83 5.22 -2.51 -0.38
N GLY A 84 4.90 -3.79 -0.08
CA GLY A 84 3.95 -4.57 -0.87
C GLY A 84 2.49 -4.56 -0.36
N VAL A 85 1.60 -5.08 -1.20
CA VAL A 85 0.18 -5.31 -0.86
C VAL A 85 0.01 -6.42 0.19
N TRP A 86 -1.14 -6.45 0.86
CA TRP A 86 -1.50 -7.45 1.87
C TRP A 86 -2.89 -8.05 1.66
N SER A 87 -3.56 -7.72 0.55
CA SER A 87 -4.81 -8.36 0.13
C SER A 87 -4.78 -8.64 -1.38
N ARG A 88 -5.45 -9.71 -1.78
CA ARG A 88 -5.51 -10.15 -3.19
C ARG A 88 -6.18 -9.13 -4.11
N SER A 89 -7.15 -8.39 -3.60
CA SER A 89 -7.88 -7.36 -4.36
C SER A 89 -7.26 -5.97 -4.25
N GLN A 90 -6.19 -5.81 -3.46
CA GLN A 90 -5.54 -4.52 -3.26
C GLN A 90 -4.66 -4.19 -4.47
N GLN A 91 -4.85 -3.00 -5.05
CA GLN A 91 -3.95 -2.49 -6.08
C GLN A 91 -2.65 -1.94 -5.47
N PRO A 92 -1.48 -2.28 -6.04
CA PRO A 92 -0.22 -1.64 -5.67
C PRO A 92 -0.28 -0.12 -5.83
N ARG A 93 0.28 0.61 -4.88
CA ARG A 93 0.25 2.08 -4.85
C ARG A 93 0.89 2.70 -6.10
N GLU A 94 1.97 2.10 -6.59
CA GLU A 94 2.64 2.47 -7.85
C GLU A 94 1.69 2.48 -9.07
N LYS A 95 0.64 1.65 -9.08
CA LYS A 95 -0.36 1.59 -10.17
C LYS A 95 -1.59 2.45 -9.88
N ALA A 96 -1.86 2.73 -8.61
CA ALA A 96 -3.00 3.52 -8.18
C ALA A 96 -2.74 5.03 -8.22
N MET A 97 -1.50 5.45 -7.96
CA MET A 97 -1.07 6.86 -7.85
C MET A 97 -0.45 7.38 -9.16
N VAL A 98 -1.11 7.13 -10.28
CA VAL A 98 -0.66 7.48 -11.64
C VAL A 98 -1.70 8.27 -12.42
N GLY A 99 -1.23 9.02 -13.40
CA GLY A 99 -2.04 9.81 -14.32
C GLY A 99 -2.31 11.25 -13.86
N PRO A 100 -3.14 11.99 -14.65
CA PRO A 100 -3.23 13.45 -14.57
C PRO A 100 -3.69 14.02 -13.23
N ARG A 101 -4.33 13.22 -12.38
CA ARG A 101 -4.78 13.67 -11.04
C ARG A 101 -3.63 13.78 -10.04
N PHE A 102 -2.53 13.07 -10.27
CA PHE A 102 -1.37 13.07 -9.39
C PHE A 102 -0.21 13.89 -9.97
N GLU A 103 -0.25 14.23 -11.26
CA GLU A 103 0.65 15.22 -11.83
C GLU A 103 0.51 16.56 -11.07
N GLN A 104 1.64 17.20 -10.78
CA GLN A 104 1.71 18.44 -10.00
C GLN A 104 1.21 18.34 -8.54
N MET A 105 1.07 17.11 -8.01
CA MET A 105 0.65 16.86 -6.63
C MET A 105 1.82 16.36 -5.80
N ILE A 106 2.12 17.02 -4.68
CA ILE A 106 3.20 16.60 -3.78
C ILE A 106 2.79 15.34 -3.04
N MET A 107 3.61 14.28 -3.17
CA MET A 107 3.37 12.98 -2.57
C MET A 107 3.54 12.97 -1.05
N TYR A 108 4.31 13.91 -0.50
CA TYR A 108 4.50 14.05 0.94
C TYR A 108 3.19 14.33 1.69
N ASP A 109 2.35 15.20 1.14
CA ASP A 109 1.10 15.64 1.79
C ASP A 109 -0.06 14.65 1.59
N GLN A 110 0.11 13.63 0.74
CA GLN A 110 -0.95 12.66 0.48
C GLN A 110 -1.12 11.70 1.66
N PRO A 111 -2.36 11.33 2.02
CA PRO A 111 -2.62 10.38 3.09
C PRO A 111 -1.84 9.06 2.92
N ARG A 112 -1.03 8.73 3.93
CA ARG A 112 -0.17 7.55 3.94
C ARG A 112 -0.04 6.96 5.35
N PRO A 113 -1.12 6.35 5.88
CA PRO A 113 -1.10 5.75 7.22
C PRO A 113 -0.18 4.53 7.28
N LEU A 114 0.25 4.18 8.49
CA LEU A 114 1.01 2.96 8.74
C LEU A 114 0.16 1.71 8.48
N ALA A 115 0.78 0.68 7.90
CA ALA A 115 0.14 -0.61 7.71
C ALA A 115 0.04 -1.34 9.05
N ALA A 116 -1.19 -1.57 9.52
CA ALA A 116 -1.48 -2.23 10.79
C ALA A 116 -0.93 -3.67 10.88
N ILE A 117 -0.80 -4.37 9.74
CA ILE A 117 -0.22 -5.73 9.69
C ILE A 117 1.20 -5.77 10.25
N GLU A 118 2.05 -4.79 9.92
CA GLU A 118 3.42 -4.75 10.45
C GLU A 118 3.43 -4.31 11.92
N LEU A 119 2.46 -3.52 12.35
CA LEU A 119 2.37 -3.05 13.75
C LEU A 119 1.91 -4.17 14.68
N ILE A 120 1.00 -5.05 14.23
CA ILE A 120 0.54 -6.18 15.03
C ILE A 120 1.62 -7.27 15.16
N HIS A 121 2.44 -7.47 14.13
CA HIS A 121 3.58 -8.40 14.18
C HIS A 121 4.72 -7.94 15.10
N LYS A 122 4.70 -6.68 15.55
CA LYS A 122 5.63 -6.18 16.58
C LYS A 122 5.14 -6.46 18.00
N GLN A 123 3.88 -6.85 18.18
CA GLN A 123 3.35 -7.15 19.51
C GLN A 123 3.92 -8.46 20.04
N PRO A 124 4.38 -8.49 21.31
CA PRO A 124 4.84 -9.72 21.92
C PRO A 124 3.69 -10.69 22.19
N VAL A 125 4.02 -11.99 22.19
CA VAL A 125 3.08 -13.04 22.58
C VAL A 125 2.70 -12.90 24.05
N ASN A 126 1.40 -12.86 24.33
CA ASN A 126 0.87 -12.89 25.68
C ASN A 126 0.81 -14.32 26.19
N TRP A 127 1.70 -14.63 27.13
CA TRP A 127 1.76 -15.94 27.78
C TRP A 127 0.68 -16.06 28.86
N VAL A 128 -0.08 -17.14 28.78
CA VAL A 128 -1.17 -17.43 29.71
C VAL A 128 -1.06 -18.84 30.30
N LYS A 129 -1.50 -18.99 31.54
CA LYS A 129 -1.54 -20.28 32.25
C LYS A 129 -2.84 -21.05 31.97
N GLU A 130 -3.92 -20.32 31.76
CA GLU A 130 -5.25 -20.89 31.53
C GLU A 130 -5.39 -21.51 30.14
N ARG A 131 -6.38 -22.40 30.00
CA ARG A 131 -6.74 -23.03 28.72
C ARG A 131 -7.48 -22.08 27.78
N THR A 132 -8.19 -21.09 28.31
CA THR A 132 -9.00 -20.14 27.55
C THR A 132 -8.68 -18.72 28.01
N VAL A 133 -8.52 -17.81 27.06
CA VAL A 133 -8.23 -16.39 27.33
C VAL A 133 -9.45 -15.55 26.99
N LYS A 134 -9.74 -14.53 27.80
CA LYS A 134 -10.80 -13.56 27.51
C LYS A 134 -10.14 -12.35 26.85
N CYS A 135 -10.67 -11.86 25.74
CA CYS A 135 -10.12 -10.69 25.07
C CYS A 135 -11.27 -9.74 24.76
N ASP A 136 -11.17 -8.51 25.27
CA ASP A 136 -12.09 -7.40 25.05
C ASP A 136 -11.41 -6.23 24.30
N GLY A 137 -10.13 -6.36 23.97
CA GLY A 137 -9.37 -5.30 23.31
C GLY A 137 -8.86 -4.20 24.25
N GLY A 138 -9.17 -4.28 25.56
CA GLY A 138 -8.82 -3.28 26.56
C GLY A 138 -9.80 -2.10 26.61
N GLY A 139 -9.82 -1.39 27.75
CA GLY A 139 -10.69 -0.23 27.94
C GLY A 139 -12.19 -0.53 28.05
N GLY A 140 -12.56 -1.78 28.39
CA GLY A 140 -13.95 -2.20 28.58
C GLY A 140 -14.83 -1.96 27.34
N PRO A 141 -15.81 -1.05 27.39
CA PRO A 141 -16.73 -0.82 26.28
C PRO A 141 -16.09 -0.08 25.09
N LEU A 142 -14.88 0.48 25.25
CA LEU A 142 -14.14 1.14 24.16
C LEU A 142 -13.40 0.14 23.26
N GLY A 143 -13.30 -1.12 23.68
CA GLY A 143 -12.68 -2.18 22.91
C GLY A 143 -13.65 -2.87 21.94
N HIS A 144 -13.50 -4.18 21.79
CA HIS A 144 -14.38 -5.01 20.96
C HIS A 144 -15.21 -5.96 21.83
N PRO A 145 -16.26 -6.62 21.28
CA PRO A 145 -17.03 -7.60 22.02
C PRO A 145 -16.11 -8.67 22.62
N ARG A 146 -16.30 -8.96 23.92
CA ARG A 146 -15.50 -9.95 24.63
C ARG A 146 -15.60 -11.31 23.96
N ILE A 147 -14.46 -11.85 23.55
CA ILE A 147 -14.34 -13.22 23.02
C ILE A 147 -13.50 -14.11 23.93
N PHE A 148 -13.69 -15.41 23.76
CA PHE A 148 -12.95 -16.45 24.46
C PHE A 148 -12.10 -17.22 23.45
N ILE A 149 -10.79 -17.18 23.61
CA ILE A 149 -9.82 -17.77 22.68
C ILE A 149 -9.23 -19.03 23.32
N ASN A 150 -9.29 -20.16 22.60
CA ASN A 150 -8.68 -21.40 23.05
C ASN A 150 -7.17 -21.42 22.72
N VAL A 151 -6.33 -21.66 23.73
CA VAL A 151 -4.86 -21.66 23.62
C VAL A 151 -4.21 -23.01 23.90
N ASP A 152 -4.98 -24.10 23.95
CA ASP A 152 -4.41 -25.43 24.24
C ASP A 152 -3.46 -25.94 23.17
N LYS A 153 -3.70 -25.58 21.91
CA LYS A 153 -2.87 -26.01 20.79
C LYS A 153 -1.45 -25.43 20.93
N PRO A 154 -0.40 -26.16 20.51
CA PRO A 154 0.99 -25.66 20.52
C PRO A 154 1.23 -24.67 19.35
N GLN A 155 0.41 -23.62 19.28
CA GLN A 155 0.46 -22.57 18.27
C GLN A 155 0.12 -21.24 18.92
N ILE A 156 0.52 -20.14 18.29
CA ILE A 156 0.11 -18.81 18.69
C ILE A 156 -1.33 -18.60 18.19
N CYS A 157 -2.26 -18.34 19.11
CA CYS A 157 -3.65 -18.07 18.81
C CYS A 157 -3.90 -16.56 18.92
N ALA A 158 -4.22 -15.91 17.80
CA ALA A 158 -4.50 -14.49 17.76
C ALA A 158 -5.99 -14.19 18.02
N CYS A 159 -6.27 -13.03 18.62
CA CYS A 159 -7.63 -12.48 18.70
C CYS A 159 -8.15 -12.10 17.31
N THR A 160 -9.39 -12.46 16.98
CA THR A 160 -10.00 -12.16 15.67
C THR A 160 -10.34 -10.68 15.46
N TYR A 161 -10.37 -9.87 16.53
CA TYR A 161 -10.64 -8.44 16.46
C TYR A 161 -9.34 -7.63 16.49
N CYS A 162 -8.63 -7.61 17.62
CA CYS A 162 -7.39 -6.84 17.75
C CYS A 162 -6.16 -7.47 17.10
N GLY A 163 -6.18 -8.77 16.79
CA GLY A 163 -4.99 -9.49 16.30
C GLY A 163 -3.95 -9.82 17.38
N LEU A 164 -4.19 -9.46 18.65
CA LEU A 164 -3.22 -9.71 19.73
C LEU A 164 -2.91 -11.21 19.87
N PRO A 165 -1.63 -11.59 19.92
CA PRO A 165 -1.21 -12.98 20.01
C PRO A 165 -1.26 -13.52 21.45
N TYR A 166 -1.80 -14.72 21.63
CA TYR A 166 -1.78 -15.46 22.90
C TYR A 166 -1.20 -16.85 22.71
N ALA A 167 -0.49 -17.35 23.73
CA ALA A 167 -0.03 -18.72 23.78
C ALA A 167 0.01 -19.25 25.22
N LYS A 168 -0.15 -20.55 25.36
CA LYS A 168 -0.10 -21.22 26.66
C LYS A 168 1.35 -21.42 27.11
N GLU A 169 1.65 -21.10 28.37
CA GLU A 169 3.00 -21.26 28.94
C GLU A 169 3.54 -22.69 28.83
N SER A 170 2.67 -23.71 28.92
CA SER A 170 3.07 -25.11 28.76
C SER A 170 3.68 -25.43 27.39
N ASN A 171 3.26 -24.69 26.36
CA ASN A 171 3.68 -24.89 24.97
C ASN A 171 4.88 -24.01 24.59
N ARG A 172 5.40 -23.22 25.54
CA ARG A 172 6.47 -22.25 25.31
C ARG A 172 7.73 -22.87 24.69
N LYS A 173 8.20 -24.00 25.22
CA LYS A 173 9.37 -24.71 24.70
C LYS A 173 9.21 -25.14 23.23
N ILE A 174 7.99 -25.51 22.83
CA ILE A 174 7.69 -25.92 21.45
C ILE A 174 7.74 -24.70 20.53
N LEU A 175 7.19 -23.57 20.98
CA LEU A 175 7.18 -22.32 20.21
C LEU A 175 8.56 -21.68 20.09
N GLU A 176 9.38 -21.76 21.14
CA GLU A 176 10.78 -21.31 21.12
C GLU A 176 11.67 -22.17 20.21
N ALA A 177 11.32 -23.45 20.03
CA ALA A 177 12.03 -24.34 19.11
C ALA A 177 11.72 -24.06 17.62
N LEU A 178 10.68 -23.28 17.31
CA LEU A 178 10.35 -22.92 15.93
C LEU A 178 11.39 -21.93 15.39
N PRO A 179 11.91 -22.14 14.16
CA PRO A 179 13.00 -21.32 13.62
C PRO A 179 12.59 -19.86 13.35
N ASN A 180 11.31 -19.61 13.06
CA ASN A 180 10.80 -18.26 12.83
C ASN A 180 9.34 -18.15 13.29
N PRO A 181 9.06 -17.71 14.53
CA PRO A 181 7.71 -17.51 15.00
C PRO A 181 7.08 -16.27 14.34
N SER A 182 5.78 -16.32 14.08
CA SER A 182 5.04 -15.22 13.42
C SER A 182 4.95 -13.94 14.27
N TYR A 183 5.20 -14.02 15.58
CA TYR A 183 5.18 -12.91 16.52
C TYR A 183 6.39 -13.03 17.45
N PRO A 184 6.96 -11.92 17.95
CA PRO A 184 8.04 -11.96 18.92
C PRO A 184 7.56 -12.61 20.22
N LEU A 185 8.35 -13.55 20.75
CA LEU A 185 8.00 -14.28 21.98
C LEU A 185 8.22 -13.45 23.25
N GLU A 186 9.13 -12.48 23.17
CA GLU A 186 9.49 -11.55 24.24
C GLU A 186 9.25 -10.10 23.78
N PRO A 187 9.00 -9.15 24.70
CA PRO A 187 8.86 -7.74 24.35
C PRO A 187 10.12 -7.20 23.69
N THR A 188 9.96 -6.47 22.59
CA THR A 188 11.08 -5.84 21.87
C THR A 188 11.30 -4.39 22.35
N GLY A 189 10.32 -3.80 23.06
CA GLY A 189 10.35 -2.40 23.49
C GLY A 189 10.04 -1.41 22.36
N HIS A 190 9.41 -1.88 21.28
CA HIS A 190 9.01 -1.03 20.17
C HIS A 190 7.85 -0.10 20.56
N GLU A 191 7.84 1.15 20.09
CA GLU A 191 6.85 2.18 20.46
C GLU A 191 5.38 1.74 20.24
N ALA A 192 5.14 0.99 19.17
CA ALA A 192 3.82 0.43 18.87
C ALA A 192 3.35 -0.67 19.85
N GLU A 193 4.20 -1.21 20.72
CA GLU A 193 3.85 -2.27 21.66
C GLU A 193 2.82 -1.80 22.69
N VAL A 194 1.78 -2.60 22.86
CA VAL A 194 0.77 -2.37 23.89
C VAL A 194 1.35 -2.81 25.25
N PRO A 195 1.28 -1.96 26.30
CA PRO A 195 1.76 -2.34 27.62
C PRO A 195 1.13 -3.63 28.14
N ARG A 196 1.94 -4.49 28.76
CA ARG A 196 1.44 -5.70 29.43
C ARG A 196 0.45 -5.30 30.53
N GLY A 197 -0.73 -5.90 30.53
CA GLY A 197 -1.80 -5.59 31.48
C GLY A 197 -2.75 -4.48 31.04
N TYR A 198 -2.63 -3.94 29.81
CA TYR A 198 -3.63 -3.03 29.22
C TYR A 198 -5.02 -3.66 29.13
N GLN A 199 -5.10 -4.98 29.08
CA GLN A 199 -6.35 -5.73 29.04
C GLN A 199 -6.81 -6.09 30.46
N SER A 200 -8.08 -5.79 30.75
CA SER A 200 -8.82 -6.21 31.95
C SER A 200 -9.15 -7.70 31.90
N ASN A 201 -8.13 -8.54 31.83
CA ASN A 201 -8.29 -9.99 31.73
C ASN A 201 -8.51 -10.67 33.08
N THR A 202 -8.67 -9.90 34.17
CA THR A 202 -8.71 -10.47 35.53
C THR A 202 -10.06 -11.07 35.90
N GLY A 203 -11.09 -10.88 35.07
CA GLY A 203 -12.41 -11.48 35.28
C GLY A 203 -13.10 -11.01 36.57
N LYS A 204 -12.63 -9.91 37.16
CA LYS A 204 -13.21 -9.33 38.36
C LYS A 204 -14.60 -8.77 38.03
N PRO A 205 -15.61 -8.97 38.90
CA PRO A 205 -17.02 -8.67 38.59
C PRO A 205 -17.34 -7.17 38.38
N LEU A 206 -16.38 -6.25 38.61
CA LEU A 206 -16.54 -4.80 38.53
C LEU A 206 -15.44 -4.08 37.72
N GLU A 207 -14.58 -4.82 37.02
CA GLU A 207 -13.70 -4.21 36.03
C GLU A 207 -14.59 -3.64 34.91
N GLN A 208 -14.31 -2.40 34.45
CA GLN A 208 -15.11 -1.72 33.42
C GLN A 208 -15.40 -2.70 32.27
N ARG A 209 -16.68 -3.06 32.14
CA ARG A 209 -17.17 -4.02 31.15
C ARG A 209 -17.30 -3.38 29.79
#